data_AF-A0A968TWF4-F1
#
_entry.id   AF-A0A968TWF4-F1
#
_cell.length_a   1.000
_cell.length_b   1.000
_cell.length_c   1.000
_cell.angle_alpha   90.00
_cell.angle_beta   90.00
_cell.angle_gamma   90.00
#
_symmetry.space_group_name_H-M   'P 1'
#
loop_
_entity.id
_entity.type
_entity.pdbx_description
1 polymer ?
#
loop_
_entity_poly.entity_id
_entity_poly.type
_entity_poly.pdbx_seq_one_letter_code
_entity_poly.pdbx_strand_id
1 'polypeptide(L)'
;MKVSFSPEAVAEVHRFTAGIPRLINAVCDNCLLLGFVRQEEQITPAIVKRGIEDMVPNFADDPWPAQSAAPQRNTGSLRLAGGM
;
A
#
# COMPACT_ATOMS: atom_id res chain seq x y z
N MET A 1 8.96 -16.52 -22.42
CA MET A 1 7.68 -16.84 -21.75
C MET A 1 6.72 -15.69 -22.02
N LYS A 2 5.52 -15.95 -22.53
CA LYS A 2 4.53 -14.89 -22.83
C LYS A 2 3.46 -14.94 -21.74
N VAL A 3 3.28 -13.85 -21.00
CA VAL A 3 2.21 -13.72 -20.00
C VAL A 3 0.98 -13.08 -20.62
N SER A 4 -0.21 -13.43 -20.13
CA SER A 4 -1.47 -12.81 -20.53
C SER A 4 -2.36 -12.51 -19.33
N PHE A 5 -3.20 -11.49 -19.43
CA PHE A 5 -4.28 -11.26 -18.47
C PHE A 5 -5.58 -11.82 -19.04
N SER A 6 -6.35 -12.55 -18.24
CA SER A 6 -7.70 -12.95 -18.65
C SER A 6 -8.61 -11.72 -18.76
N PRO A 7 -9.67 -11.74 -19.58
CA PRO A 7 -10.63 -10.63 -19.65
C PRO A 7 -11.22 -10.25 -18.29
N GLU A 8 -11.49 -11.24 -17.45
CA GLU A 8 -12.00 -11.07 -16.10
C GLU A 8 -10.95 -10.43 -15.17
N ALA A 9 -9.66 -10.76 -15.36
CA ALA A 9 -8.58 -10.13 -14.62
C ALA A 9 -8.45 -8.64 -14.98
N VAL A 10 -8.57 -8.29 -16.27
CA VAL A 10 -8.60 -6.89 -16.72
C VAL A 10 -9.80 -6.15 -16.12
N ALA A 11 -10.98 -6.78 -16.10
CA ALA A 11 -12.17 -6.19 -15.48
C ALA A 11 -11.98 -5.97 -13.96
N GLU A 12 -11.33 -6.90 -13.27
CA GLU A 12 -11.01 -6.79 -11.84
C GLU A 12 -10.02 -5.65 -11.56
N VAL A 13 -8.94 -5.53 -12.36
CA VAL A 13 -8.00 -4.41 -12.28
C VAL A 13 -8.72 -3.08 -12.50
N HIS A 14 -9.54 -2.98 -13.55
CA HIS A 14 -10.29 -1.75 -13.81
C HIS A 14 -11.25 -1.40 -12.68
N ARG A 15 -11.96 -2.39 -12.12
CA ARG A 15 -12.88 -2.22 -10.99
C ARG A 15 -12.18 -1.65 -9.77
N PHE A 16 -11.03 -2.21 -9.39
CA PHE A 16 -10.28 -1.75 -8.22
C PHE A 16 -9.65 -0.36 -8.45
N THR A 17 -9.09 -0.14 -9.64
CA THR A 17 -8.33 1.08 -9.95
C THR A 17 -9.21 2.27 -10.36
N ALA A 18 -10.49 2.04 -10.66
CA ALA A 18 -11.40 2.98 -11.30
C ALA A 18 -10.83 3.60 -12.60
N GLY A 19 -9.92 2.90 -13.27
CA GLY A 19 -9.27 3.38 -14.49
C GLY A 19 -8.08 4.32 -14.27
N ILE A 20 -7.64 4.57 -13.03
CA ILE A 20 -6.52 5.48 -12.73
C ILE A 20 -5.21 4.87 -13.27
N PRO A 21 -4.55 5.49 -14.27
CA PRO A 21 -3.42 4.85 -14.97
C PRO A 21 -2.26 4.44 -14.07
N ARG A 22 -1.92 5.28 -13.09
CA ARG A 22 -0.82 4.98 -12.17
C ARG A 22 -1.15 3.83 -11.22
N LEU A 23 -2.41 3.69 -10.83
CA LEU A 23 -2.86 2.60 -9.97
C LEU A 23 -2.96 1.29 -10.76
N ILE A 24 -3.40 1.34 -12.03
CA ILE A 24 -3.36 0.20 -12.95
C ILE A 24 -1.96 -0.37 -13.03
N ASN A 25 -0.96 0.48 -13.29
CA ASN A 25 0.43 0.02 -13.40
C ASN A 25 0.90 -0.66 -12.11
N ALA A 26 0.64 -0.04 -10.95
CA ALA A 26 1.06 -0.60 -9.67
C ALA A 26 0.42 -1.97 -9.38
N VAL A 27 -0.88 -2.14 -9.69
CA VAL A 27 -1.57 -3.43 -9.54
C VAL A 27 -1.00 -4.45 -10.51
N CYS A 28 -0.82 -4.09 -11.78
CA CYS A 28 -0.29 -4.97 -12.80
C CYS A 28 1.13 -5.45 -12.46
N ASP A 29 2.01 -4.56 -11.98
CA ASP A 29 3.38 -4.92 -11.59
C ASP A 29 3.39 -6.00 -10.49
N ASN A 30 2.54 -5.83 -9.47
CA ASN A 30 2.40 -6.83 -8.40
C ASN A 30 1.82 -8.16 -8.91
N CYS A 31 0.84 -8.10 -9.81
CA CYS A 31 0.26 -9.30 -10.43
C CYS A 31 1.30 -10.07 -11.26
N LEU A 32 2.13 -9.35 -12.02
CA LEU A 32 3.18 -9.92 -12.85
C LEU A 32 4.25 -10.61 -11.99
N LEU A 33 4.67 -9.97 -10.89
CA LEU A 33 5.60 -10.58 -9.94
C LEU A 33 5.01 -11.84 -9.31
N LEU A 34 3.76 -11.77 -8.84
CA LEU A 34 3.08 -12.90 -8.23
C LEU A 34 2.90 -14.07 -9.22
N GLY A 35 2.50 -13.77 -10.46
CA GLY A 35 2.41 -14.76 -11.54
C GLY A 35 3.75 -15.41 -11.84
N PHE A 36 4.84 -14.64 -11.88
CA PHE A 36 6.20 -15.16 -12.06
C PHE A 36 6.61 -16.12 -10.92
N VAL A 37 6.43 -15.73 -9.66
CA VAL A 37 6.76 -16.56 -8.48
C VAL A 37 5.98 -17.88 -8.51
N ARG A 38 4.73 -17.85 -8.97
CA ARG A 38 3.84 -19.02 -9.05
C ARG A 38 4.01 -19.83 -10.34
N GLN A 39 4.91 -19.41 -11.23
CA GLN A 39 5.10 -20.00 -12.56
C GLN A 39 3.79 -20.05 -13.39
N GLU A 40 2.93 -19.06 -13.23
CA GLU A 40 1.66 -18.93 -13.97
C GLU A 40 1.84 -17.99 -15.17
N GLU A 41 1.52 -18.47 -16.38
CA GLU A 41 1.58 -17.67 -17.61
C GLU A 41 0.30 -16.86 -17.89
N GLN A 42 -0.75 -17.07 -17.09
CA GLN A 42 -2.01 -16.34 -17.19
C GLN A 42 -2.36 -15.69 -15.84
N ILE A 43 -2.52 -14.38 -15.85
CA ILE A 43 -3.03 -13.61 -14.72
C ILE A 43 -4.54 -13.73 -14.69
N THR A 44 -5.04 -14.38 -13.64
CA THR A 44 -6.47 -14.60 -13.37
C THR A 44 -7.00 -13.56 -12.36
N PRO A 45 -8.33 -13.42 -12.21
CA PRO A 45 -8.89 -12.55 -11.16
C PRO A 45 -8.41 -12.90 -9.74
N ALA A 46 -8.08 -14.16 -9.48
CA ALA A 46 -7.55 -14.60 -8.20
C ALA A 46 -6.14 -14.04 -7.95
N ILE A 47 -5.27 -14.05 -8.97
CA ILE A 47 -3.96 -13.41 -8.90
C ILE A 47 -4.11 -11.91 -8.69
N VAL A 48 -5.06 -11.26 -9.38
CA VAL A 48 -5.29 -9.81 -9.22
C VAL A 48 -5.69 -9.46 -7.80
N LYS A 49 -6.67 -10.16 -7.22
CA LYS A 49 -7.10 -9.94 -5.83
C LYS A 49 -5.93 -10.11 -4.86
N ARG A 50 -5.13 -11.16 -5.06
CA ARG A 50 -3.97 -11.40 -4.21
C ARG A 50 -2.90 -10.32 -4.37
N GLY A 51 -2.61 -9.91 -5.61
CA GLY A 51 -1.65 -8.85 -5.90
C GLY A 51 -2.08 -7.50 -5.29
N ILE A 52 -3.38 -7.23 -5.20
CA ILE A 52 -3.95 -6.06 -4.50
C ILE A 52 -3.78 -6.21 -2.98
N GLU A 53 -4.11 -7.37 -2.40
CA GLU A 53 -3.93 -7.63 -0.96
C GLU A 53 -2.48 -7.37 -0.53
N ASP A 54 -1.50 -7.83 -1.32
CA ASP A 54 -0.08 -7.66 -1.05
C ASP A 54 0.38 -6.18 -1.17
N MET A 55 -0.42 -5.27 -1.76
CA MET A 55 -0.13 -3.81 -1.78
C MET A 55 -0.54 -3.10 -0.50
N VAL A 56 -1.50 -3.65 0.25
CA VAL A 56 -2.01 -3.01 1.47
C VAL A 56 -1.10 -3.41 2.62
N PRO A 57 -0.43 -2.46 3.30
CA PRO A 57 0.37 -2.79 4.47
C PRO A 57 -0.51 -3.47 5.51
N ASN A 58 -0.17 -4.68 5.93
CA ASN A 58 -0.83 -5.31 7.06
C ASN A 58 -0.28 -4.71 8.36
N PHE A 59 -0.88 -3.59 8.79
CA PHE A 59 -0.52 -2.93 10.05
C PHE A 59 -0.80 -3.80 11.29
N ALA A 60 -1.43 -4.97 11.14
CA ALA A 60 -1.55 -5.94 12.23
C ALA A 60 -0.23 -6.66 12.54
N ASP A 61 0.66 -6.80 11.54
CA ASP A 61 1.93 -7.53 11.69
C ASP A 61 3.14 -6.60 11.90
N ASP A 62 2.97 -5.29 11.68
CA ASP A 62 4.06 -4.31 11.78
C ASP A 62 3.84 -3.37 12.99
N PRO A 63 4.50 -3.60 14.14
CA PRO A 63 4.41 -2.75 15.32
C PRO A 63 5.26 -1.47 15.14
N TRP A 64 5.02 -0.72 14.06
CA TRP A 64 5.57 0.62 13.88
C TRP A 64 4.82 1.60 14.80
N PRO A 65 5.51 2.47 15.56
CA PRO A 65 5.11 2.71 16.93
C PRO A 65 3.96 3.71 17.05
N ALA A 66 2.95 3.34 17.84
CA ALA A 66 1.97 4.23 18.45
C ALA A 66 2.61 5.17 19.50
N GLN A 67 3.79 5.74 19.21
CA GLN A 67 4.55 6.66 20.08
C GLN A 67 4.74 8.06 19.46
N SER A 68 3.93 8.44 18.48
CA SER A 68 3.76 9.85 18.14
C SER A 68 2.87 10.55 19.19
N ALA A 69 3.26 10.44 20.46
CA ALA A 69 2.68 11.21 21.55
C ALA A 69 3.19 12.65 21.46
N ALA A 70 2.37 13.50 20.82
CA ALA A 70 2.23 14.96 20.95
C ALA A 70 3.49 15.87 20.85
N PRO A 71 3.38 17.04 20.18
CA PRO A 71 4.44 18.03 20.21
C PRO A 71 4.63 18.57 21.64
N GLN A 72 5.82 18.40 22.21
CA GLN A 72 6.17 19.02 23.49
C GLN A 72 6.15 20.55 23.30
N ARG A 73 5.14 21.18 23.87
CA ARG A 73 5.02 22.63 23.98
C ARG A 73 6.15 23.10 24.91
N ASN A 74 7.26 23.57 24.35
CA ASN A 74 8.26 24.28 25.13
C ASN A 74 7.70 25.67 25.47
N THR A 75 6.95 25.74 26.58
CA THR A 75 6.52 27.01 27.14
C THR A 75 7.74 27.59 27.85
N GLY A 76 8.56 28.32 27.09
CA GLY A 76 9.61 29.14 27.67
C GLY A 76 8.98 30.16 28.60
N SER A 77 9.05 29.92 29.92
CA SER A 77 8.84 30.97 30.91
C SER A 77 10.18 31.65 31.15
N LEU A 78 10.54 32.58 30.25
CA LEU A 78 11.45 33.65 30.61
C LEU A 78 10.59 34.84 31.09
N ARG A 79 10.98 35.37 32.25
CA ARG A 79 10.71 36.68 32.88
C ARG A 79 9.97 36.57 34.22
N LEU A 80 10.27 37.34 35.27
CA LEU A 80 11.35 38.23 35.71
C LEU A 80 10.96 38.60 37.17
N ALA A 81 11.95 38.83 38.04
CA ALA A 81 11.94 39.77 39.18
C ALA A 81 11.04 39.58 40.43
N GLY A 82 11.68 39.73 41.60
CA GLY A 82 11.13 40.10 42.92
C GLY A 82 11.00 38.90 43.87
N GLY A 83 11.50 38.88 45.11
CA GLY A 83 12.11 39.86 46.00
C GLY A 83 12.00 39.32 47.44
N MET A 84 12.86 39.83 48.33
CA MET A 84 13.08 39.51 49.75
C MET A 84 14.17 38.47 50.05
#